data_AF-A0A970JJ06-F1
#
_entry.id   AF-A0A970JJ06-F1
#
_cell.length_a   1.000
_cell.length_b   1.000
_cell.length_c   1.000
_cell.angle_alpha   90.00
_cell.angle_beta   90.00
_cell.angle_gamma   90.00
#
_symmetry.space_group_name_H-M   'P 1'
#
loop_
_entity.id
_entity.type
_entity.pdbx_description
1 polymer ?
#
loop_
_entity_poly.entity_id
_entity_poly.type
_entity_poly.pdbx_seq_one_letter_code
_entity_poly.pdbx_strand_id
1 'polypeptide(L)'
;RAIDKSELVAINEGVLPPDVDGSGIYDEYILLLYRAGVLMGRDSKGTFYGGDYITRAEVAAVAVRIVLPDRRIYRQEINAQIVN
;
A
#
# COMPACT_ATOMS: atom_id res chain seq x y z
N ARG A 1 7.74 9.26 18.19
CA ARG A 1 8.25 7.87 18.16
C ARG A 1 7.86 7.25 16.82
N ALA A 2 8.72 6.42 16.21
CA ALA A 2 8.37 5.67 15.00
C ALA A 2 7.43 4.50 15.36
N ILE A 3 6.55 4.12 14.42
CA ILE A 3 5.70 2.93 14.56
C ILE A 3 6.55 1.66 14.48
N ASP A 4 6.22 0.65 15.28
CA ASP A 4 6.86 -0.66 15.18
C ASP A 4 6.31 -1.43 13.96
N LYS A 5 7.15 -2.22 13.29
CA LYS A 5 6.71 -3.02 12.14
C LYS A 5 5.64 -4.05 12.54
N SER A 6 5.63 -4.51 13.80
CA SER A 6 4.60 -5.44 14.30
C SER A 6 3.19 -4.86 14.29
N GLU A 7 3.06 -3.52 14.33
CA GLU A 7 1.76 -2.82 14.29
C GLU A 7 1.19 -2.72 12.86
N LEU A 8 2.02 -2.99 11.84
CA LEU A 8 1.64 -3.00 10.43
C LEU A 8 1.21 -4.41 10.00
N VAL A 9 0.25 -4.97 10.73
CA VAL A 9 -0.37 -6.28 10.44
C VAL A 9 -0.94 -6.27 9.02
N ALA A 10 -0.60 -7.31 8.25
CA ALA A 10 -1.09 -7.49 6.89
C ALA A 10 -2.61 -7.77 6.91
N ILE A 11 -3.34 -7.03 6.09
CA ILE A 11 -4.76 -7.25 5.81
C ILE A 11 -5.03 -7.53 4.33
N ASN A 12 -4.05 -7.25 3.47
CA ASN A 12 -4.08 -7.47 2.03
C ASN A 12 -2.97 -8.45 1.65
N GLU A 13 -3.27 -9.75 1.67
CA GLU A 13 -2.34 -10.76 1.20
C GLU A 13 -2.19 -10.71 -0.34
N GLY A 14 -1.00 -11.00 -0.85
CA GLY A 14 -0.74 -11.08 -2.30
C GLY A 14 -0.78 -9.75 -3.07
N VAL A 15 -1.13 -8.63 -2.43
CA VAL A 15 -1.12 -7.32 -3.09
C VAL A 15 0.31 -6.85 -3.36
N LEU A 16 0.59 -6.57 -4.64
CA LEU A 16 1.84 -6.03 -5.14
C LEU A 16 1.54 -4.80 -6.03
N PRO A 17 2.18 -3.64 -5.79
CA PRO A 17 2.09 -2.52 -6.71
C PRO A 17 2.70 -2.91 -8.07
N PRO A 18 2.01 -2.66 -9.21
CA PRO A 18 2.50 -3.09 -10.54
C PRO A 18 3.82 -2.47 -11.00
N ASP A 19 4.22 -1.34 -10.42
CA ASP A 19 5.39 -0.53 -10.76
C ASP A 19 6.54 -0.66 -9.74
N VAL A 20 6.49 -1.69 -8.91
CA VAL A 20 7.54 -2.01 -7.91
C VAL A 20 7.99 -3.45 -8.15
N ASP A 21 9.25 -3.62 -8.57
CA ASP A 21 9.80 -4.89 -9.04
C ASP A 21 10.60 -5.69 -7.99
N GLY A 22 10.79 -5.12 -6.79
CA GLY A 22 11.52 -5.76 -5.69
C GLY A 22 13.02 -5.49 -5.70
N SER A 23 13.55 -4.73 -6.67
CA SER A 23 14.97 -4.38 -6.75
C SER A 23 15.33 -3.07 -6.04
N GLY A 24 14.34 -2.24 -5.71
CA GLY A 24 14.53 -0.95 -5.07
C GLY A 24 14.83 -1.08 -3.57
N ILE A 25 15.70 -0.19 -3.06
CA ILE A 25 16.08 -0.16 -1.64
C ILE A 25 14.91 0.11 -0.67
N TYR A 26 13.76 0.58 -1.19
CA TYR A 26 12.57 0.88 -0.42
C TYR A 26 11.41 -0.09 -0.66
N ASP A 27 11.59 -1.08 -1.53
CA ASP A 27 10.50 -1.96 -1.98
C ASP A 27 9.94 -2.79 -0.82
N GLU A 28 10.78 -3.18 0.13
CA GLU A 28 10.33 -3.86 1.35
C GLU A 28 9.34 -3.01 2.17
N TYR A 29 9.57 -1.69 2.25
CA TYR A 29 8.72 -0.78 3.00
C TYR A 29 7.45 -0.47 2.24
N ILE A 30 7.54 -0.30 0.92
CA ILE A 30 6.38 -0.11 0.06
C ILE A 30 5.46 -1.32 0.19
N LEU A 31 6.01 -2.52 0.06
CA LEU A 31 5.26 -3.78 0.18
C LEU A 31 4.61 -3.94 1.56
N LEU A 32 5.35 -3.63 2.63
CA LEU A 32 4.82 -3.65 4.00
C LEU A 32 3.59 -2.75 4.13
N LEU A 33 3.66 -1.52 3.64
CA LEU A 33 2.56 -0.55 3.73
C LEU A 33 1.37 -0.90 2.83
N TYR A 34 1.61 -1.53 1.68
CA TYR A 34 0.56 -2.05 0.81
C TYR A 34 -0.20 -3.22 1.43
N ARG A 35 0.54 -4.19 1.99
CA ARG A 35 -0.04 -5.34 2.70
C ARG A 35 -0.80 -4.93 3.94
N ALA A 36 -0.32 -3.91 4.66
CA ALA A 36 -1.02 -3.33 5.80
C ALA A 36 -2.22 -2.44 5.38
N GLY A 37 -2.46 -2.19 4.09
CA GLY A 37 -3.56 -1.33 3.62
C GLY A 37 -3.39 0.16 3.97
N VAL A 38 -2.18 0.58 4.29
CA VAL A 38 -1.83 2.00 4.51
C VAL A 38 -1.72 2.72 3.16
N LEU A 39 -1.02 2.09 2.22
CA LEU A 39 -0.91 2.52 0.83
C LEU A 39 -1.73 1.60 -0.06
N MET A 40 -2.34 2.16 -1.11
CA MET A 40 -3.08 1.37 -2.09
C MET A 40 -2.93 1.83 -3.54
N GLY A 41 -1.99 2.72 -3.82
CA GLY A 41 -1.86 3.36 -5.12
C GLY A 41 -2.97 4.37 -5.42
N ARG A 42 -2.80 5.09 -6.53
CA ARG A 42 -3.67 6.21 -6.92
C ARG A 42 -4.70 5.84 -7.99
N ASP A 43 -4.52 4.70 -8.64
CA ASP A 43 -5.37 4.22 -9.71
C ASP A 43 -6.06 2.89 -9.35
N SER A 44 -6.91 2.40 -10.26
CA SER A 44 -7.60 1.13 -10.08
C SER A 44 -6.65 -0.06 -9.98
N LYS A 45 -5.47 0.02 -10.63
CA LYS A 45 -4.44 -1.03 -10.65
C LYS A 45 -3.65 -1.10 -9.35
N GLY A 46 -3.65 -0.03 -8.55
CA GLY A 46 -2.86 0.07 -7.32
C GLY A 46 -1.42 0.53 -7.55
N THR A 47 -1.13 1.22 -8.64
CA THR A 47 0.19 1.76 -8.99
C THR A 47 0.70 2.74 -7.93
N PHE A 48 1.96 2.57 -7.49
CA PHE A 48 2.61 3.32 -6.41
C PHE A 48 3.00 4.75 -6.82
N TYR A 49 3.47 4.94 -8.06
CA TYR A 49 3.96 6.22 -8.58
C TYR A 49 5.10 6.83 -7.76
N GLY A 50 6.16 6.05 -7.52
CA GLY A 50 7.27 6.44 -6.64
C GLY A 50 8.07 7.69 -7.07
N GLY A 51 7.94 8.12 -8.33
CA GLY A 51 8.58 9.33 -8.85
C GLY A 51 7.73 10.60 -8.75
N ASP A 52 6.46 10.49 -8.35
CA ASP A 52 5.51 11.60 -8.37
C ASP A 52 5.47 12.37 -7.03
N TYR A 53 5.01 13.61 -7.09
CA TYR A 53 4.65 14.36 -5.89
C TYR A 53 3.34 13.84 -5.28
N ILE A 54 3.30 13.84 -3.95
CA ILE A 54 2.09 13.57 -3.17
C ILE A 54 1.46 14.88 -2.67
N THR A 55 0.14 14.89 -2.61
CA THR A 55 -0.66 15.99 -2.07
C THR A 55 -0.72 15.93 -0.54
N ARG A 56 -1.06 17.06 0.10
CA ARG A 56 -1.32 17.11 1.55
C ARG A 56 -2.46 16.20 1.97
N ALA A 57 -3.45 16.00 1.11
CA ALA A 57 -4.58 15.10 1.37
C ALA A 57 -4.12 13.63 1.40
N GLU A 58 -3.24 13.23 0.48
CA GLU A 58 -2.66 11.89 0.48
C GLU A 58 -1.78 11.66 1.71
N VAL A 59 -0.96 12.64 2.09
CA VAL A 59 -0.17 12.58 3.34
C VAL A 59 -1.08 12.39 4.56
N ALA A 60 -2.18 13.17 4.65
CA ALA A 60 -3.13 13.04 5.75
C ALA A 60 -3.80 11.65 5.77
N ALA A 61 -4.18 11.12 4.61
CA ALA A 61 -4.75 9.78 4.50
C ALA A 61 -3.77 8.68 4.96
N VAL A 62 -2.49 8.79 4.55
CA VAL A 62 -1.43 7.87 5.00
C VAL A 62 -1.24 7.96 6.52
N ALA A 63 -1.14 9.17 7.07
CA ALA A 63 -0.98 9.38 8.51
C ALA A 63 -2.14 8.79 9.32
N VAL A 64 -3.38 9.01 8.87
CA VAL A 64 -4.58 8.42 9.49
C VAL A 64 -4.50 6.91 9.51
N ARG A 65 -4.10 6.25 8.42
CA ARG A 65 -4.03 4.78 8.33
C ARG A 65 -2.87 4.15 9.10
N ILE A 66 -1.81 4.92 9.32
CA ILE A 66 -0.71 4.53 10.21
C ILE A 66 -1.21 4.48 11.67
N VAL A 67 -1.93 5.52 12.10
CA VAL A 67 -2.33 5.70 13.52
C VAL A 67 -3.63 4.96 13.86
N LEU A 68 -4.55 4.81 12.91
CA LEU A 68 -5.87 4.22 13.10
C LEU A 68 -6.03 2.96 12.20
N PRO A 69 -5.76 1.75 12.73
CA PRO A 69 -5.81 0.52 11.95
C PRO A 69 -7.16 0.23 11.29
N ASP A 70 -8.26 0.66 11.90
CA ASP A 70 -9.63 0.54 11.36
C ASP A 70 -9.88 1.40 10.11
N ARG A 71 -8.96 2.31 9.77
CA ARG A 71 -9.03 3.15 8.57
C ARG A 71 -8.21 2.61 7.40
N ARG A 72 -7.47 1.52 7.60
CA ARG A 72 -6.69 0.85 6.55
C ARG A 72 -7.65 0.28 5.48
N ILE A 73 -7.18 0.27 4.24
CA ILE A 73 -8.00 -0.14 3.10
C ILE A 73 -7.81 -1.64 2.87
N TYR A 74 -8.93 -2.37 2.80
CA TYR A 74 -8.96 -3.72 2.28
C TYR A 74 -9.10 -3.69 0.76
N ARG A 75 -8.19 -4.35 0.05
CA ARG A 75 -8.28 -4.57 -1.40
C ARG A 75 -8.71 -6.01 -1.61
N GLN A 76 -9.91 -6.19 -2.13
CA GLN A 76 -10.31 -7.48 -2.68
C GLN A 76 -9.33 -7.81 -3.81
N GLU A 77 -8.83 -9.05 -3.85
CA GLU A 77 -7.96 -9.51 -4.92
C GLU A 77 -8.53 -9.02 -6.25
N ILE A 78 -7.68 -8.34 -7.05
CA ILE A 78 -8.02 -8.17 -8.46
C ILE A 78 -7.93 -9.59 -9.00
N ASN A 79 -9.06 -10.31 -9.00
CA ASN A 79 -9.20 -11.54 -9.74
C ASN A 79 -8.69 -11.22 -11.14
N ALA A 80 -7.51 -11.74 -11.47
CA ALA A 80 -7.01 -11.72 -12.82
C ALA A 80 -8.09 -12.39 -13.66
N GLN A 81 -8.85 -11.60 -14.42
CA GLN A 81 -9.71 -12.12 -15.47
C GLN A 81 -8.82 -12.76 -16.53
N ILE A 82 -8.48 -14.04 -16.34
CA ILE A 82 -7.76 -14.95 -17.25
C ILE A 82 -8.28 -16.33 -16.81
N VAL A 83 -9.12 -17.12 -17.50
CA VAL A 83 -9.54 -17.24 -18.91
C VAL A 83 -10.91 -17.95 -18.92
N ASN A 84 -11.84 -17.54 -19.79
CA ASN A 84 -12.80 -18.44 -20.42
C ASN A 84 -12.29 -18.74 -21.82
#